data_AF-A0A0F9S685-F1
#
_entry.id   AF-A0A0F9S685-F1
#
_cell.length_a   1.000
_cell.length_b   1.000
_cell.length_c   1.000
_cell.angle_alpha   90.00
_cell.angle_beta   90.00
_cell.angle_gamma   90.00
#
_symmetry.space_group_name_H-M   'P 1'
#
loop_
_entity.id
_entity.type
_entity.pdbx_description
1 polymer ?
#
loop_
_entity_poly.entity_id
_entity_poly.type
_entity_poly.pdbx_seq_one_letter_code
_entity_poly.pdbx_strand_id
1 'polypeptide(L)'
;TKLNWFFGMIEEACYVATGVINDSDDMATKDLVGFFQVQADTTTVDTIIDTATATITQVKDAAVTIAADVYTKLGMKFDPTTLTLTFYQDGVPLADTVLASDSNFPDGQEMSPIIAVCSADGTPTFLVVDWIRAAWLN
;
A
#
# COMPACT_ATOMS: atom_id res chain seq x y z
N THR A 1 8.94 -15.63 -9.80
CA THR A 1 8.10 -15.86 -8.62
C THR A 1 7.09 -14.75 -8.59
N LYS A 2 5.80 -15.11 -8.61
CA LYS A 2 4.69 -14.17 -8.74
C LYS A 2 4.04 -13.97 -7.38
N LEU A 3 4.43 -12.89 -6.70
CA LEU A 3 3.89 -12.55 -5.38
C LEU A 3 3.34 -11.14 -5.44
N ASN A 4 2.07 -10.99 -5.12
CA ASN A 4 1.47 -9.67 -4.95
C ASN A 4 1.40 -9.41 -3.46
N TRP A 5 1.70 -8.19 -3.09
CA TRP A 5 1.49 -7.78 -1.72
C TRP A 5 1.15 -6.31 -1.64
N PHE A 6 0.41 -6.00 -0.59
CA PHE A 6 0.06 -4.65 -0.21
C PHE A 6 0.49 -4.41 1.23
N PHE A 7 1.09 -3.25 1.47
CA PHE A 7 1.36 -2.73 2.81
C PHE A 7 0.79 -1.32 2.92
N GLY A 8 -0.10 -1.12 3.88
CA GLY A 8 -0.72 0.19 4.03
C GLY A 8 -1.80 0.25 5.10
N MET A 9 -2.69 1.22 4.93
CA MET A 9 -3.90 1.41 5.72
C MET A 9 -5.10 1.07 4.85
N ILE A 10 -6.10 0.40 5.43
CA ILE A 10 -7.34 0.00 4.74
C ILE A 10 -8.54 0.09 5.70
N GLU A 11 -9.76 0.28 5.20
CA GLU A 11 -10.98 0.22 6.01
C GLU A 11 -11.05 -1.08 6.85
N GLU A 12 -11.52 -0.98 8.10
CA GLU A 12 -11.62 -2.13 9.01
C GLU A 12 -12.51 -3.27 8.44
N ALA A 13 -13.56 -2.90 7.69
CA ALA A 13 -14.49 -3.83 7.08
C ALA A 13 -13.95 -4.55 5.82
N CYS A 14 -12.70 -4.29 5.40
CA CYS A 14 -12.15 -4.94 4.20
C CYS A 14 -12.08 -6.47 4.29
N TYR A 15 -11.96 -7.03 5.51
CA TYR A 15 -11.81 -8.47 5.75
C TYR A 15 -13.07 -9.30 5.45
N VAL A 16 -14.26 -8.70 5.39
CA VAL A 16 -15.53 -9.42 5.15
C VAL A 16 -15.94 -9.51 3.67
N ALA A 17 -15.23 -8.82 2.78
CA ALA A 17 -15.47 -8.85 1.33
C ALA A 17 -14.48 -9.79 0.61
N THR A 18 -14.66 -9.97 -0.71
CA THR A 18 -13.62 -10.51 -1.61
C THR A 18 -12.26 -9.93 -1.20
N GLY A 19 -11.26 -10.79 -0.95
CA GLY A 19 -10.01 -10.42 -0.29
C GLY A 19 -9.33 -9.17 -0.85
N VAL A 20 -8.43 -8.57 -0.06
CA VAL A 20 -7.75 -7.29 -0.37
C VAL A 20 -7.06 -7.28 -1.73
N ILE A 21 -6.49 -8.41 -2.13
CA ILE A 21 -5.98 -8.66 -3.48
C ILE A 21 -6.89 -9.74 -4.07
N ASN A 22 -7.45 -9.49 -5.25
CA ASN A 22 -8.41 -10.36 -5.91
C ASN A 22 -7.74 -11.48 -6.71
N ASP A 23 -8.55 -12.42 -7.21
CA ASP A 23 -8.09 -13.58 -7.97
C ASP A 23 -7.49 -13.23 -9.36
N SER A 24 -7.65 -11.99 -9.81
CA SER A 24 -7.03 -11.46 -11.05
C SER A 24 -5.69 -10.77 -10.79
N ASP A 25 -5.11 -10.97 -9.59
CA ASP A 25 -3.84 -10.39 -9.17
C ASP A 25 -3.85 -8.87 -8.97
N ASP A 26 -5.04 -8.26 -8.95
CA ASP A 26 -5.21 -6.82 -8.75
C ASP A 26 -5.69 -6.52 -7.33
N MET A 27 -5.38 -5.31 -6.85
CA MET A 27 -5.98 -4.81 -5.62
C MET A 27 -7.51 -4.68 -5.78
N ALA A 28 -8.25 -5.09 -4.76
CA ALA A 28 -9.69 -4.86 -4.71
C ALA A 28 -9.98 -3.39 -4.35
N THR A 29 -10.99 -2.80 -4.99
CA THR A 29 -11.48 -1.45 -4.65
C THR A 29 -11.95 -1.41 -3.20
N LYS A 30 -11.29 -0.57 -2.40
CA LYS A 30 -11.48 -0.41 -0.95
C LYS A 30 -11.06 1.01 -0.57
N ASP A 31 -11.53 1.49 0.58
CA ASP A 31 -10.92 2.68 1.18
C ASP A 31 -9.52 2.28 1.66
N LEU A 32 -8.48 2.72 0.93
CA LEU A 32 -7.10 2.28 1.17
C LEU A 32 -6.07 3.32 0.79
N VAL A 33 -4.90 3.22 1.43
CA VAL A 33 -3.70 3.95 1.04
C VAL A 33 -2.46 3.16 1.41
N GLY A 34 -1.50 3.03 0.49
CA GLY A 34 -0.28 2.28 0.78
C GLY A 34 0.60 2.01 -0.42
N PHE A 35 1.39 0.95 -0.27
CA PHE A 35 2.31 0.42 -1.26
C PHE A 35 1.76 -0.88 -1.83
N PHE A 36 1.81 -1.03 -3.15
CA PHE A 36 1.37 -2.25 -3.83
C PHE A 36 2.43 -2.73 -4.81
N GLN A 37 2.82 -4.01 -4.72
CA GLN A 37 3.60 -4.68 -5.75
C GLN A 37 2.66 -5.53 -6.60
N VAL A 38 2.52 -5.13 -7.87
CA VAL A 38 1.77 -5.87 -8.90
C VAL A 38 2.52 -7.13 -9.30
N GLN A 39 1.81 -8.22 -9.61
CA GLN A 39 2.41 -9.52 -9.94
C GLN A 39 3.50 -9.50 -11.01
N ALA A 40 3.28 -8.69 -12.05
CA ALA A 40 4.18 -8.61 -13.19
C ALA A 40 5.50 -7.93 -12.84
N ASP A 41 5.50 -7.11 -11.79
CA ASP A 41 6.64 -6.34 -11.33
C ASP A 41 7.35 -7.06 -10.20
N THR A 42 8.65 -7.28 -10.37
CA THR A 42 9.50 -7.95 -9.36
C THR A 42 10.53 -7.02 -8.74
N THR A 43 10.62 -5.79 -9.25
CA THR A 43 11.68 -4.83 -8.88
C THR A 43 11.11 -3.48 -8.47
N THR A 44 9.80 -3.28 -8.59
CA THR A 44 9.14 -1.99 -8.39
C THR A 44 7.90 -2.16 -7.53
N VAL A 45 7.59 -1.09 -6.80
CA VAL A 45 6.42 -1.00 -5.92
C VAL A 45 5.77 0.34 -6.18
N ASP A 46 4.46 0.33 -6.37
CA ASP A 46 3.64 1.52 -6.58
C ASP A 46 3.17 2.08 -5.25
N THR A 47 2.87 3.39 -5.23
CA THR A 47 2.07 3.99 -4.17
C THR A 47 0.66 4.22 -4.68
N ILE A 48 -0.34 3.76 -3.95
CA ILE A 48 -1.75 3.77 -4.36
C ILE A 48 -2.65 4.38 -3.29
N ILE A 49 -3.76 4.98 -3.73
CA ILE A 49 -4.90 5.41 -2.92
C ILE A 49 -6.18 4.98 -3.60
N ASP A 50 -7.23 4.74 -2.81
CA ASP A 50 -8.56 4.51 -3.34
C ASP A 50 -9.61 4.88 -2.28
N THR A 51 -10.78 5.25 -2.79
CA THR A 51 -12.01 5.21 -1.99
C THR A 51 -12.84 4.06 -2.54
N ALA A 52 -13.58 3.33 -1.70
CA ALA A 52 -14.28 2.09 -2.11
C ALA A 52 -15.34 2.26 -3.24
N THR A 53 -15.48 3.46 -3.80
CA THR A 53 -16.38 3.83 -4.90
C THR A 53 -15.64 4.18 -6.19
N ALA A 54 -14.30 4.21 -6.19
CA ALA A 54 -13.47 4.61 -7.32
C ALA A 54 -12.64 3.44 -7.89
N THR A 55 -11.92 3.74 -8.97
CA THR A 55 -10.84 2.87 -9.44
C THR A 55 -9.57 3.21 -8.67
N ILE A 56 -8.82 2.18 -8.29
CA ILE A 56 -7.53 2.34 -7.62
C ILE A 56 -6.67 3.33 -8.37
N THR A 57 -6.24 4.36 -7.65
CA THR A 57 -5.46 5.45 -8.20
C THR A 57 -4.01 5.26 -7.81
N GLN A 58 -3.15 5.15 -8.80
CA GLN A 58 -1.71 5.24 -8.57
C GLN A 58 -1.36 6.69 -8.29
N VAL A 59 -0.86 6.93 -7.08
CA VAL A 59 -0.19 8.19 -6.74
C VAL A 59 1.11 8.27 -7.52
N LYS A 60 1.81 7.13 -7.65
CA LYS A 60 3.04 7.01 -8.42
C LYS A 60 3.29 5.55 -8.83
N ASP A 61 3.45 5.35 -10.13
CA ASP A 61 4.03 4.14 -10.73
C ASP A 61 5.51 3.99 -10.38
N ALA A 62 5.92 2.76 -10.08
CA ALA A 62 7.31 2.41 -9.79
C ALA A 62 7.95 3.37 -8.77
N ALA A 63 7.17 3.74 -7.74
CA ALA A 63 7.53 4.71 -6.72
C ALA A 63 8.78 4.31 -5.94
N VAL A 64 8.96 3.00 -5.73
CA VAL A 64 10.10 2.42 -5.03
C VAL A 64 10.72 1.33 -5.90
N THR A 65 12.04 1.32 -5.99
CA THR A 65 12.80 0.20 -6.54
C THR A 65 13.26 -0.70 -5.40
N ILE A 66 12.94 -1.99 -5.47
CA ILE A 66 13.40 -3.02 -4.55
C ILE A 66 14.41 -3.92 -5.24
N ALA A 67 15.40 -4.40 -4.47
CA ALA A 67 16.42 -5.32 -4.96
C ALA A 67 16.26 -6.68 -4.28
N ALA A 68 16.62 -7.74 -5.00
CA ALA A 68 16.68 -9.08 -4.42
C ALA A 68 17.66 -9.11 -3.24
N ASP A 69 17.34 -9.93 -2.22
CA ASP A 69 18.17 -10.16 -1.04
C ASP A 69 18.49 -8.90 -0.21
N VAL A 70 17.69 -7.83 -0.34
CA VAL A 70 17.86 -6.58 0.41
C VAL A 70 16.56 -6.20 1.10
N TYR A 71 16.61 -5.95 2.41
CA TYR A 71 15.49 -5.34 3.13
C TYR A 71 15.36 -3.87 2.74
N THR A 72 14.17 -3.47 2.30
CA THR A 72 13.80 -2.08 2.01
C THR A 72 12.81 -1.60 3.08
N LYS A 73 13.01 -0.39 3.63
CA LYS A 73 12.03 0.19 4.56
C LYS A 73 11.01 1.02 3.80
N LEU A 74 9.74 0.67 3.94
CA LEU A 74 8.61 1.45 3.42
C LEU A 74 7.92 2.17 4.58
N GLY A 75 7.54 3.42 4.36
CA GLY A 75 6.93 4.23 5.40
C GLY A 75 5.90 5.21 4.85
N MET A 76 4.95 5.57 5.70
CA MET A 76 3.99 6.63 5.46
C MET A 76 3.94 7.54 6.69
N LYS A 77 3.81 8.84 6.46
CA LYS A 77 3.58 9.83 7.52
C LYS A 77 2.50 10.79 7.07
N PHE A 78 1.45 10.90 7.89
CA PHE A 78 0.44 11.94 7.75
C PHE A 78 0.81 13.13 8.64
N ASP A 79 0.85 14.33 8.07
CA ASP A 79 0.98 15.58 8.81
C ASP A 79 -0.41 16.22 8.98
N PRO A 80 -0.97 16.26 10.21
CA PRO A 80 -2.30 16.83 10.43
C PRO A 80 -2.33 18.36 10.31
N THR A 81 -1.17 19.03 10.27
CA THR A 81 -1.08 20.49 10.12
C THR A 81 -1.25 20.89 8.66
N THR A 82 -0.62 20.15 7.74
CA THR A 82 -0.70 20.39 6.30
C THR A 82 -1.69 19.50 5.58
N LEU A 83 -2.29 18.53 6.31
CA LEU A 83 -3.19 17.51 5.78
C LEU A 83 -2.56 16.75 4.60
N THR A 84 -1.29 16.38 4.75
CA THR A 84 -0.50 15.74 3.69
C THR A 84 0.01 14.40 4.15
N LEU A 85 -0.19 13.38 3.32
CA LEU A 85 0.46 12.08 3.43
C LEU A 85 1.71 12.05 2.56
N THR A 86 2.84 11.70 3.16
CA THR A 86 4.12 11.50 2.47
C THR A 86 4.53 10.04 2.58
N PHE A 87 4.94 9.46 1.45
CA PHE A 87 5.53 8.12 1.36
C PHE A 87 7.06 8.20 1.52
N TYR A 88 7.68 7.14 2.03
CA TYR A 88 9.11 7.08 2.30
C TYR A 88 9.71 5.76 1.84
N GLN A 89 10.90 5.83 1.24
CA GLN A 89 11.80 4.70 1.01
C GLN A 89 13.07 4.90 1.85
N ASP A 90 13.40 3.93 2.71
CA ASP A 90 14.61 3.95 3.53
C ASP A 90 14.78 5.24 4.38
N GLY A 91 13.64 5.80 4.79
CA GLY A 91 13.57 7.05 5.57
C GLY A 91 13.69 8.33 4.75
N VAL A 92 13.87 8.23 3.43
CA VAL A 92 13.87 9.36 2.49
C VAL A 92 12.46 9.57 1.94
N PRO A 93 11.91 10.80 1.99
CA PRO A 93 10.60 11.08 1.43
C PRO A 93 10.62 10.92 -0.10
N LEU A 94 9.57 10.31 -0.63
CA LEU A 94 9.30 10.31 -2.07
C LEU A 94 8.79 11.69 -2.49
N ALA A 95 8.96 12.03 -3.77
CA ALA A 95 8.59 13.34 -4.31
C ALA A 95 7.06 13.53 -4.37
N ASP A 96 6.34 12.46 -4.63
CA ASP A 96 4.88 12.45 -4.75
C ASP A 96 4.25 12.32 -3.35
N THR A 97 3.30 13.22 -3.07
CA THR A 97 2.54 13.27 -1.81
C THR A 97 1.05 13.37 -2.10
N VAL A 98 0.22 12.92 -1.16
CA VAL A 98 -1.23 13.00 -1.30
C VAL A 98 -1.79 14.00 -0.30
N LEU A 99 -2.64 14.90 -0.76
CA LEU A 99 -3.41 15.78 0.13
C LEU A 99 -4.66 15.07 0.59
N ALA A 100 -5.08 15.28 1.85
CA ALA A 100 -6.35 14.75 2.34
C ALA A 100 -7.57 15.26 1.56
N SER A 101 -7.43 16.38 0.84
CA SER A 101 -8.46 16.92 -0.05
C SER A 101 -8.52 16.25 -1.42
N ASP A 102 -7.64 15.29 -1.72
CA ASP A 102 -7.73 14.48 -2.94
C ASP A 102 -9.04 13.69 -2.90
N SER A 103 -9.77 13.64 -4.03
CA SER A 103 -11.07 12.96 -4.08
C SER A 103 -10.98 11.46 -3.81
N ASN A 104 -9.79 10.88 -3.96
CA ASN A 104 -9.54 9.45 -3.75
C ASN A 104 -8.82 9.20 -2.42
N PHE A 105 -8.71 10.19 -1.53
CA PHE A 105 -8.17 10.00 -0.20
C PHE A 105 -9.21 9.38 0.74
N PRO A 106 -8.91 8.27 1.44
CA PRO A 106 -9.87 7.55 2.28
C PRO A 106 -10.02 8.20 3.67
N ASP A 107 -10.70 9.35 3.76
CA ASP A 107 -10.96 10.06 5.03
C ASP A 107 -12.35 9.78 5.65
N GLY A 108 -13.18 8.99 4.97
CA GLY A 108 -14.57 8.72 5.37
C GLY A 108 -14.79 7.52 6.29
N GLN A 109 -13.75 6.78 6.67
CA GLN A 109 -13.85 5.54 7.45
C GLN A 109 -12.68 5.40 8.45
N GLU A 110 -12.85 4.55 9.47
CA GLU A 110 -11.74 4.10 10.30
C GLU A 110 -10.77 3.20 9.50
N MET A 111 -9.49 3.55 9.57
CA MET A 111 -8.42 2.88 8.83
C MET A 111 -7.55 2.03 9.76
N SER A 112 -7.22 0.81 9.32
CA SER A 112 -6.37 -0.14 10.04
C SER A 112 -5.14 -0.52 9.21
N PRO A 113 -3.96 -0.70 9.84
CA PRO A 113 -2.77 -1.16 9.14
C PRO A 113 -2.91 -2.63 8.71
N ILE A 114 -2.47 -2.95 7.50
CA ILE A 114 -2.54 -4.31 6.95
C ILE A 114 -1.28 -4.65 6.14
N ILE A 115 -0.96 -5.94 6.14
CA ILE A 115 -0.11 -6.57 5.12
C ILE A 115 -0.97 -7.64 4.47
N ALA A 116 -1.26 -7.48 3.19
CA ALA A 116 -1.96 -8.48 2.38
C ALA A 116 -0.97 -9.13 1.42
N VAL A 117 -1.12 -10.44 1.23
CA VAL A 117 -0.26 -11.23 0.33
C VAL A 117 -1.16 -12.17 -0.46
N CYS A 118 -0.95 -12.21 -1.77
CA CYS A 118 -1.61 -13.16 -2.66
C CYS A 118 -0.58 -13.77 -3.61
N SER A 119 -0.59 -15.09 -3.72
CA SER A 119 0.20 -15.85 -4.70
C SER A 119 -0.76 -16.53 -5.67
N ALA A 120 -0.79 -16.08 -6.93
CA ALA A 120 -1.65 -16.72 -7.94
C ALA A 120 -0.97 -17.80 -8.77
N ASP A 121 0.31 -18.11 -8.50
CA ASP A 121 0.94 -19.31 -9.03
C ASP A 121 1.21 -20.32 -7.90
N GLY A 122 1.06 -21.61 -8.18
CA GLY A 122 1.23 -22.68 -7.17
C GLY A 122 2.67 -22.86 -6.68
N THR A 123 3.58 -21.93 -7.00
CA THR A 123 4.96 -21.95 -6.52
C THR A 123 5.00 -21.36 -5.11
N PRO A 124 5.66 -22.04 -4.17
CA PRO A 124 5.92 -21.46 -2.86
C PRO A 124 6.64 -20.11 -2.99
N THR A 125 6.01 -19.08 -2.47
CA THR A 125 6.52 -17.71 -2.42
C THR A 125 6.34 -17.16 -1.02
N PHE A 126 7.19 -16.23 -0.62
CA PHE A 126 7.16 -15.65 0.71
C PHE A 126 7.52 -14.17 0.65
N LEU A 127 6.83 -13.39 1.48
CA LEU A 127 7.21 -12.04 1.87
C LEU A 127 7.87 -12.12 3.24
N VAL A 128 9.08 -11.59 3.39
CA VAL A 128 9.78 -11.55 4.68
C VAL A 128 9.67 -10.16 5.29
N VAL A 129 9.09 -10.09 6.48
CA VAL A 129 8.91 -8.84 7.24
C VAL A 129 9.70 -8.95 8.55
N ASP A 130 10.68 -8.08 8.73
CA ASP A 130 11.52 -8.06 9.94
C ASP A 130 10.79 -7.39 11.12
N TRP A 131 10.19 -6.22 10.88
CA TRP A 131 9.43 -5.49 11.89
C TRP A 131 8.39 -4.56 11.25
N ILE A 132 7.39 -4.19 12.05
CA ILE A 132 6.41 -3.15 11.74
C ILE A 132 6.44 -2.14 12.88
N ARG A 133 6.38 -0.86 12.55
CA ARG A 133 6.26 0.23 13.52
C ARG A 133 5.10 1.14 13.13
N ALA A 134 4.18 1.33 14.07
CA ALA A 134 3.17 2.37 14.03
C ALA A 134 3.41 3.37 15.15
N ALA A 135 3.12 4.65 14.90
CA ALA A 135 3.17 5.70 15.89
C ALA A 135 2.06 6.69 15.62
N TRP A 136 1.42 7.19 16.68
CA TRP A 136 0.43 8.25 16.62
C TRP A 136 1.05 9.51 17.23
N LEU A 137 0.82 10.67 16.60
CA LEU A 137 1.23 11.98 17.13
C LEU A 137 0.17 12.45 18.14
N ASN A 138 0.54 12.46 19.43
CA ASN A 138 -0.29 13.01 20.50
C ASN A 138 -0.39 14.53 20.44
#